data_AF-A0AAP2XRS4-F1
#
_entry.id   AF-A0AAP2XRS4-F1
#
_cell.length_a   1.000
_cell.length_b   1.000
_cell.length_c   1.000
_cell.angle_alpha   90.00
_cell.angle_beta   90.00
_cell.angle_gamma   90.00
#
_symmetry.space_group_name_H-M   'P 1'
#
loop_
_entity.id
_entity.type
_entity.pdbx_description
1 polymer ?
#
loop_
_entity_poly.entity_id
_entity_poly.type
_entity_poly.pdbx_seq_one_letter_code
_entity_poly.pdbx_strand_id
1 'polypeptide(L)'
;MEKVLDITSNDHIIMIDKLCKRILGHPEILGRIIKGFIKEAEDVSLEEIIELIKGKKDQEGNSYFQQLNNVIDIAHHGRVEFDYFCCINLPQDDGTMKRIYLDVEIQNVENPGYAPLTRGNDYLSRMITSQNGKEYDYRNYDGMKKAYVIWILPQAAKKRDGHVNRINSKLENVSGSTIERLESYDKSEQIMIYLNKDHDIKDKYEDSDWIKTPLVIFLNNTYDLLIKKEVMKEYGFEEIEKEVKKMCNLGEMIARENIEKGHSMGLEQGQKLERITSIKNLMKKMAIPLDKAMDLLDLSSIEKEEMKKHFQS
;
A
#
# COMPACT_ATOMS: atom_id res chain seq x y z
N MET A 1 22.69 16.38 -10.53
CA MET A 1 22.06 15.06 -10.75
C MET A 1 21.23 14.64 -9.54
N GLU A 2 21.76 14.63 -8.32
CA GLU A 2 21.03 14.23 -7.09
C GLU A 2 19.63 14.84 -6.92
N LYS A 3 19.48 16.17 -7.04
CA LYS A 3 18.18 16.82 -6.86
C LYS A 3 17.11 16.42 -7.89
N VAL A 4 17.49 16.03 -9.10
CA VAL A 4 16.57 15.54 -10.15
C VAL A 4 16.26 14.05 -9.92
N LEU A 5 17.21 13.29 -9.36
CA LEU A 5 17.04 11.89 -8.99
C LEU A 5 16.07 11.74 -7.82
N ASP A 6 16.14 12.62 -6.82
CA ASP A 6 15.19 12.63 -5.69
C ASP A 6 13.76 12.95 -6.14
N ILE A 7 13.59 13.88 -7.08
CA ILE A 7 12.27 14.25 -7.62
C ILE A 7 11.65 13.10 -8.42
N THR A 8 12.43 12.47 -9.32
CA THR A 8 11.94 11.34 -10.13
C THR A 8 11.63 10.10 -9.30
N SER A 9 12.42 9.81 -8.26
CA SER A 9 12.11 8.73 -7.31
C SER A 9 10.82 8.99 -6.54
N ASN A 10 10.56 10.25 -6.16
CA ASN A 10 9.35 10.63 -5.43
C ASN A 10 8.09 10.51 -6.31
N ASP A 11 8.19 10.88 -7.59
CA ASP A 11 7.08 10.73 -8.55
C ASP A 11 6.71 9.25 -8.77
N HIS A 12 7.70 8.36 -8.87
CA HIS A 12 7.46 6.91 -8.98
C HIS A 12 6.71 6.35 -7.77
N ILE A 13 7.09 6.75 -6.55
CA ILE A 13 6.41 6.32 -5.32
C ILE A 13 4.94 6.75 -5.35
N ILE A 14 4.67 8.00 -5.74
CA ILE A 14 3.30 8.53 -5.84
C ILE A 14 2.49 7.77 -6.91
N MET A 15 3.10 7.41 -8.04
CA MET A 15 2.41 6.66 -9.09
C MET A 15 2.08 5.23 -8.67
N ILE A 16 3.03 4.54 -8.02
CA ILE A 16 2.81 3.20 -7.46
C ILE A 16 1.68 3.24 -6.43
N ASP A 17 1.75 4.17 -5.49
CA ASP A 17 0.73 4.38 -4.46
C ASP A 17 -0.68 4.53 -5.05
N LYS A 18 -0.84 5.42 -6.05
CA LYS A 18 -2.11 5.62 -6.76
C LYS A 18 -2.61 4.36 -7.48
N LEU A 19 -1.72 3.58 -8.09
CA LEU A 19 -2.12 2.34 -8.76
C LEU A 19 -2.53 1.27 -7.77
N CYS A 20 -1.81 1.13 -6.65
CA CYS A 20 -2.20 0.23 -5.57
C CYS A 20 -3.59 0.55 -5.03
N LYS A 21 -3.89 1.84 -4.76
CA LYS A 21 -5.22 2.28 -4.31
C LYS A 21 -6.32 1.93 -5.33
N ARG A 22 -6.04 2.06 -6.62
CA ARG A 22 -6.97 1.65 -7.68
C ARG A 22 -7.20 0.15 -7.74
N ILE A 23 -6.16 -0.66 -7.52
CA ILE A 23 -6.26 -2.12 -7.45
C ILE A 23 -7.10 -2.52 -6.22
N LEU A 24 -6.82 -1.94 -5.06
CA LEU A 24 -7.57 -2.21 -3.82
C LEU A 24 -9.05 -1.82 -3.93
N GLY A 25 -9.33 -0.70 -4.60
CA GLY A 25 -10.69 -0.24 -4.87
C GLY A 25 -11.43 -0.97 -6.00
N HIS A 26 -10.78 -1.91 -6.69
CA HIS A 26 -11.42 -2.67 -7.76
C HIS A 26 -12.44 -3.66 -7.16
N PRO A 27 -13.66 -3.80 -7.72
CA PRO A 27 -14.72 -4.63 -7.13
C PRO A 27 -14.29 -6.06 -6.79
N GLU A 28 -13.55 -6.70 -7.69
CA GLU A 28 -13.05 -8.08 -7.48
C GLU A 28 -12.03 -8.21 -6.35
N ILE A 29 -11.26 -7.17 -6.04
CA ILE A 29 -10.29 -7.19 -4.94
C ILE A 29 -10.98 -6.78 -3.65
N LEU A 30 -11.70 -5.67 -3.67
CA LEU A 30 -12.43 -5.17 -2.51
C LEU A 30 -13.42 -6.21 -1.98
N GLY A 31 -14.18 -6.86 -2.88
CA GLY A 31 -15.14 -7.90 -2.51
C GLY A 31 -14.47 -9.11 -1.87
N ARG A 32 -13.28 -9.50 -2.35
CA ARG A 32 -12.49 -10.59 -1.76
C ARG A 32 -11.87 -10.19 -0.41
N ILE A 33 -11.41 -8.95 -0.24
CA ILE A 33 -10.96 -8.43 1.06
C ILE A 33 -12.13 -8.46 2.06
N ILE A 34 -13.30 -7.97 1.67
CA ILE A 34 -14.50 -7.98 2.51
C ILE A 34 -14.86 -9.43 2.88
N LYS A 35 -14.99 -10.32 1.89
CA LYS A 35 -15.33 -11.73 2.14
C LYS A 35 -14.33 -12.46 3.02
N GLY A 36 -13.03 -12.19 2.84
CA GLY A 36 -11.96 -12.92 3.53
C GLY A 36 -11.71 -12.45 4.96
N PHE A 37 -12.03 -11.20 5.30
CA PHE A 37 -11.57 -10.60 6.55
C PHE A 37 -12.67 -9.92 7.38
N ILE A 38 -13.84 -9.61 6.80
CA ILE A 38 -14.94 -8.93 7.49
C ILE A 38 -15.98 -9.92 7.99
N LYS A 39 -16.27 -9.85 9.29
CA LYS A 39 -17.19 -10.79 9.96
C LYS A 39 -18.63 -10.69 9.45
N GLU A 40 -19.13 -9.49 9.18
CA GLU A 40 -20.50 -9.29 8.71
C GLU A 40 -20.75 -9.83 7.29
N ALA A 41 -19.69 -10.23 6.57
CA ALA A 41 -19.74 -10.82 5.24
C ALA A 41 -19.61 -12.36 5.23
N GLU A 42 -19.57 -12.99 6.42
CA GLU A 42 -19.37 -14.44 6.56
C GLU A 42 -20.39 -15.26 5.76
N ASP A 43 -21.67 -14.89 5.84
CA ASP A 43 -22.77 -15.62 5.20
C ASP A 43 -23.10 -15.12 3.77
N VAL A 44 -22.48 -14.02 3.32
CA VAL A 44 -22.72 -13.44 1.98
C VAL A 44 -21.75 -14.05 0.97
N SER A 45 -22.23 -14.51 -0.20
CA SER A 45 -21.34 -15.06 -1.22
C SER A 45 -20.39 -13.99 -1.79
N LEU A 46 -19.23 -14.42 -2.31
CA LEU A 46 -18.28 -13.50 -2.91
C LEU A 46 -18.89 -12.78 -4.13
N GLU A 47 -19.63 -13.52 -4.95
CA GLU A 47 -20.30 -13.00 -6.13
C GLU A 47 -21.31 -11.92 -5.75
N GLU A 48 -22.10 -12.15 -4.69
CA GLU A 48 -23.05 -11.15 -4.21
C GLU A 48 -22.34 -9.89 -3.71
N ILE A 49 -21.24 -10.02 -2.94
CA ILE A 49 -20.46 -8.86 -2.47
C ILE A 49 -19.93 -8.05 -3.66
N ILE A 50 -19.39 -8.71 -4.69
CA ILE A 50 -18.88 -8.04 -5.88
C ILE A 50 -20.01 -7.28 -6.61
N GLU A 51 -21.18 -7.88 -6.76
CA GLU A 51 -22.34 -7.23 -7.39
C GLU A 51 -22.87 -6.05 -6.57
N LEU A 52 -22.84 -6.14 -5.23
CA LEU A 52 -23.16 -5.02 -4.36
C LEU A 52 -22.21 -3.84 -4.61
N ILE A 53 -20.90 -4.11 -4.74
CA ILE A 53 -19.87 -3.09 -5.00
C ILE A 53 -20.02 -2.46 -6.41
N LYS A 54 -20.38 -3.26 -7.42
CA LYS A 54 -20.59 -2.77 -8.80
C LYS A 54 -21.80 -1.83 -8.96
N GLY A 55 -22.66 -1.73 -7.94
CA GLY A 55 -23.71 -0.71 -7.87
C GLY A 55 -25.13 -1.25 -7.80
N LYS A 56 -25.34 -2.44 -7.22
CA LYS A 56 -26.68 -2.92 -6.86
C LYS A 56 -27.39 -1.86 -6.00
N LYS A 57 -28.69 -1.69 -6.23
CA LYS A 57 -29.57 -0.77 -5.49
C LYS A 57 -30.72 -1.52 -4.84
N ASP A 58 -31.20 -1.04 -3.71
CA ASP A 58 -32.39 -1.56 -3.04
C ASP A 58 -33.68 -1.13 -3.76
N GLN A 59 -34.84 -1.56 -3.22
CA GLN A 59 -36.16 -1.24 -3.78
C GLN A 59 -36.49 0.27 -3.71
N GLU A 60 -35.87 1.01 -2.80
CA GLU A 60 -36.01 2.45 -2.63
C GLU A 60 -35.03 3.25 -3.51
N GLY A 61 -34.14 2.55 -4.22
CA GLY A 61 -33.13 3.13 -5.11
C GLY A 61 -31.84 3.54 -4.40
N ASN A 62 -31.68 3.23 -3.11
CA ASN A 62 -30.44 3.49 -2.38
C ASN A 62 -29.37 2.48 -2.80
N SER A 63 -28.13 2.97 -2.92
CA SER A 63 -26.99 2.11 -3.26
C SER A 63 -26.60 1.24 -2.08
N TYR A 64 -26.42 -0.05 -2.31
CA TYR A 64 -25.86 -0.95 -1.29
C TYR A 64 -24.40 -0.63 -0.99
N PHE A 65 -23.66 -0.11 -1.97
CA PHE A 65 -22.26 0.30 -1.83
C PHE A 65 -22.09 1.78 -2.14
N GLN A 66 -21.26 2.47 -1.38
CA GLN A 66 -20.90 3.87 -1.64
C GLN A 66 -19.40 4.04 -1.39
N GLN A 67 -18.65 4.40 -2.43
CA GLN A 67 -17.33 5.01 -2.25
C GLN A 67 -17.52 6.41 -1.66
N LEU A 68 -16.86 6.71 -0.55
CA LEU A 68 -16.97 7.96 0.17
C LEU A 68 -15.82 8.89 -0.20
N ASN A 69 -15.88 10.13 0.26
CA ASN A 69 -14.75 11.05 0.12
C ASN A 69 -13.61 10.56 1.03
N ASN A 70 -12.45 10.26 0.43
CA ASN A 70 -11.24 9.87 1.14
C ASN A 70 -10.73 10.96 2.10
N VAL A 71 -11.19 12.20 1.97
CA VAL A 71 -10.86 13.27 2.90
C VAL A 71 -12.00 13.51 3.86
N ILE A 72 -11.73 13.35 5.16
CA ILE A 72 -12.60 13.81 6.22
C ILE A 72 -11.94 15.01 6.90
N ASP A 73 -12.65 16.12 6.93
CA ASP A 73 -12.25 17.31 7.67
C ASP A 73 -13.30 17.60 8.76
N ILE A 74 -12.91 17.33 10.01
CA ILE A 74 -13.78 17.56 11.17
C ILE A 74 -13.33 18.86 11.81
N ALA A 75 -14.26 19.81 11.92
CA ALA A 75 -14.00 21.10 12.55
C ALA A 75 -13.29 20.91 13.90
N HIS A 76 -12.19 21.65 14.10
CA HIS A 76 -11.32 21.60 15.29
C HIS A 76 -10.51 20.32 15.52
N HIS A 77 -10.84 19.21 14.85
CA HIS A 77 -10.04 17.99 14.90
C HIS A 77 -9.11 17.86 13.67
N GLY A 78 -9.35 18.63 12.61
CA GLY A 78 -8.52 18.70 11.41
C GLY A 78 -8.81 17.62 10.37
N ARG A 79 -7.99 17.64 9.33
CA ARG A 79 -8.11 16.81 8.13
C ARG A 79 -7.36 15.48 8.25
N VAL A 80 -8.02 14.40 7.86
CA VAL A 80 -7.42 13.08 7.59
C VAL A 80 -7.69 12.67 6.16
N GLU A 81 -6.76 11.93 5.56
CA GLU A 81 -6.89 11.38 4.21
C GLU A 81 -6.69 9.87 4.25
N PHE A 82 -7.71 9.16 3.78
CA PHE A 82 -7.79 7.71 3.66
C PHE A 82 -7.36 7.28 2.25
N ASP A 83 -6.91 6.04 2.13
CA ASP A 83 -6.53 5.45 0.85
C ASP A 83 -7.75 4.99 0.04
N TYR A 84 -8.69 4.29 0.67
CA TYR A 84 -9.94 3.87 0.03
C TYR A 84 -11.07 3.74 1.07
N PHE A 85 -11.82 4.83 1.25
CA PHE A 85 -12.91 4.89 2.21
C PHE A 85 -14.27 4.63 1.56
N CYS A 86 -15.03 3.68 2.10
CA CYS A 86 -16.35 3.31 1.59
C CYS A 86 -17.28 2.79 2.68
N CYS A 87 -18.55 2.59 2.32
CA CYS A 87 -19.48 1.82 3.14
C CYS A 87 -20.30 0.86 2.28
N ILE A 88 -20.68 -0.27 2.87
CA ILE A 88 -21.46 -1.32 2.20
C ILE A 88 -22.56 -1.84 3.15
N ASN A 89 -23.73 -2.12 2.58
CA ASN A 89 -24.84 -2.80 3.23
C ASN A 89 -24.78 -4.29 2.87
N LEU A 90 -24.54 -5.15 3.85
CA LEU A 90 -24.40 -6.59 3.68
C LEU A 90 -25.69 -7.30 4.11
N PRO A 91 -26.31 -8.13 3.24
CA PRO A 91 -27.50 -8.91 3.61
C PRO A 91 -27.15 -9.96 4.66
N GLN A 92 -28.11 -10.30 5.50
CA GLN A 92 -27.98 -11.30 6.55
C GLN A 92 -29.05 -12.38 6.38
N ASP A 93 -28.82 -13.58 6.93
CA ASP A 93 -29.73 -14.73 6.80
C ASP A 93 -31.13 -14.48 7.39
N ASP A 94 -31.23 -13.60 8.38
CA ASP A 94 -32.50 -13.20 9.00
C ASP A 94 -33.29 -12.16 8.18
N GLY A 95 -32.79 -11.83 6.98
CA GLY A 95 -33.38 -10.83 6.09
C GLY A 95 -33.02 -9.38 6.45
N THR A 96 -32.22 -9.15 7.49
CA THR A 96 -31.73 -7.81 7.83
C THR A 96 -30.52 -7.40 6.99
N MET A 97 -30.15 -6.13 7.09
CA MET A 97 -28.97 -5.56 6.44
C MET A 97 -28.02 -5.00 7.50
N LYS A 98 -26.74 -5.39 7.44
CA LYS A 98 -25.68 -4.76 8.24
C LYS A 98 -24.89 -3.79 7.39
N ARG A 99 -25.02 -2.50 7.71
CA ARG A 99 -24.18 -1.45 7.14
C ARG A 99 -22.86 -1.38 7.90
N ILE A 100 -21.75 -1.44 7.16
CA ILE A 100 -20.40 -1.24 7.69
C ILE A 100 -19.71 -0.09 6.94
N TYR A 101 -18.79 0.57 7.64
CA TYR A 101 -17.86 1.52 7.07
C TYR A 101 -16.47 0.89 7.06
N LEU A 102 -15.72 1.04 5.99
CA LEU A 102 -14.38 0.48 5.91
C LEU A 102 -13.44 1.36 5.11
N ASP A 103 -12.20 1.37 5.58
CA ASP A 103 -11.06 1.96 4.93
C ASP A 103 -10.03 0.86 4.66
N VAL A 104 -9.52 0.81 3.42
CA VAL A 104 -8.47 -0.13 3.01
C VAL A 104 -7.20 0.65 2.70
N GLU A 105 -6.25 0.54 3.62
CA GLU A 105 -4.99 1.26 3.61
C GLU A 105 -3.85 0.40 3.07
N ILE A 106 -2.98 1.00 2.27
CA ILE A 106 -1.73 0.37 1.85
C ILE A 106 -0.54 1.00 2.56
N GLN A 107 0.24 0.18 3.26
CA GLN A 107 1.40 0.64 4.00
C GLN A 107 2.66 -0.10 3.56
N ASN A 108 3.42 0.53 2.66
CA ASN A 108 4.67 -0.03 2.13
C ASN A 108 5.79 -0.11 3.18
N VAL A 109 5.83 0.82 4.13
CA VAL A 109 6.86 0.86 5.18
C VAL A 109 6.25 0.38 6.48
N GLU A 110 6.68 -0.77 7.00
CA GLU A 110 6.08 -1.36 8.22
C GLU A 110 6.14 -0.42 9.44
N ASN A 111 7.17 0.41 9.53
CA ASN A 111 7.30 1.45 10.56
C ASN A 111 7.74 2.78 9.92
N PRO A 112 6.79 3.65 9.54
CA PRO A 112 7.08 4.96 8.96
C PRO A 112 7.57 6.01 9.99
N GLY A 113 7.89 5.61 11.22
CA GLY A 113 8.22 6.50 12.34
C GLY A 113 7.18 6.49 13.47
N TYR A 114 6.14 5.68 13.32
CA TYR A 114 5.09 5.42 14.32
C TYR A 114 4.44 4.06 14.04
N ALA A 115 3.71 3.51 15.02
CA ALA A 115 2.98 2.26 14.83
C ALA A 115 1.72 2.50 13.96
N PRO A 116 1.54 1.79 12.83
CA PRO A 116 0.33 1.93 12.01
C PRO A 116 -0.96 1.62 12.79
N LEU A 117 -0.89 0.71 13.76
CA LEU A 117 -1.99 0.42 14.68
C LEU A 117 -2.48 1.65 15.47
N THR A 118 -1.55 2.52 15.90
CA THR A 118 -1.90 3.75 16.61
C THR A 118 -2.60 4.74 15.67
N ARG A 119 -2.12 4.85 14.43
CA ARG A 119 -2.80 5.66 13.39
C ARG A 119 -4.18 5.10 13.07
N GLY A 120 -4.33 3.78 13.00
CA GLY A 120 -5.62 3.13 12.78
C GLY A 120 -6.66 3.44 13.86
N ASN A 121 -6.25 3.69 15.11
CA ASN A 121 -7.18 4.14 16.16
C ASN A 121 -7.72 5.56 15.90
N ASP A 122 -6.87 6.49 15.42
CA ASP A 122 -7.35 7.81 14.99
C ASP A 122 -8.31 7.65 13.81
N TYR A 123 -7.95 6.86 12.80
CA TYR A 123 -8.78 6.63 11.61
C TYR A 123 -10.17 6.07 11.95
N LEU A 124 -10.23 5.03 12.79
CA LEU A 124 -11.49 4.48 13.30
C LEU A 124 -12.31 5.56 14.03
N SER A 125 -11.67 6.35 14.89
CA SER A 125 -12.34 7.44 15.62
C SER A 125 -12.91 8.50 14.66
N ARG A 126 -12.19 8.84 13.58
CA ARG A 126 -12.62 9.78 12.54
C ARG A 126 -13.81 9.23 11.75
N MET A 127 -13.74 7.96 11.34
CA MET A 127 -14.83 7.28 10.64
C MET A 127 -16.09 7.26 11.49
N ILE A 128 -15.99 6.87 12.77
CA ILE A 128 -17.13 6.83 13.70
C ILE A 128 -17.69 8.23 13.96
N THR A 129 -16.84 9.24 14.14
CA THR A 129 -17.31 10.61 14.35
C THR A 129 -18.03 11.15 13.11
N SER A 130 -17.56 10.81 11.91
CA SER A 130 -18.15 11.26 10.63
C SER A 130 -19.56 10.72 10.37
N GLN A 131 -19.98 9.68 11.09
CA GLN A 131 -21.34 9.13 10.99
C GLN A 131 -22.39 9.98 11.74
N ASN A 132 -21.98 10.91 12.62
CA ASN A 132 -22.90 11.76 13.38
C ASN A 132 -23.75 12.63 12.44
N GLY A 133 -25.06 12.66 12.67
CA GLY A 133 -26.04 13.36 11.83
C GLY A 133 -26.47 12.58 10.59
N LYS A 134 -25.84 11.42 10.31
CA LYS A 134 -26.21 10.51 9.22
C LYS A 134 -26.74 9.17 9.75
N GLU A 135 -25.95 8.47 10.55
CA GLU A 135 -26.29 7.14 11.07
C GLU A 135 -26.78 7.17 12.52
N TYR A 136 -26.29 8.14 13.30
CA TYR A 136 -26.67 8.33 14.70
C TYR A 136 -26.66 9.82 15.07
N ASP A 137 -27.24 10.15 16.23
CA ASP A 137 -27.15 11.46 16.85
C ASP A 137 -27.16 11.35 18.39
N TYR A 138 -27.19 12.49 19.09
CA TYR A 138 -27.20 12.52 20.56
C TYR A 138 -28.46 11.91 21.20
N ARG A 139 -29.51 11.66 20.42
CA ARG A 139 -30.76 11.04 20.89
C ARG A 139 -30.74 9.53 20.69
N ASN A 140 -30.01 9.04 19.68
CA ASN A 140 -29.92 7.61 19.38
C ASN A 140 -28.50 7.20 18.92
N TYR A 141 -27.64 6.83 19.88
CA TYR A 141 -26.29 6.33 19.60
C TYR A 141 -26.26 4.91 19.03
N ASP A 142 -27.30 4.10 19.26
CA ASP A 142 -27.37 2.72 18.76
C ASP A 142 -27.38 2.65 17.24
N GLY A 143 -27.71 3.76 16.56
CA GLY A 143 -27.59 3.90 15.11
C GLY A 143 -26.17 3.76 14.56
N MET A 144 -25.13 3.93 15.40
CA MET A 144 -23.72 3.88 15.00
C MET A 144 -23.34 2.56 14.34
N LYS A 145 -22.77 2.66 13.14
CA LYS A 145 -22.35 1.54 12.31
C LYS A 145 -20.91 1.17 12.57
N LYS A 146 -20.60 -0.12 12.51
CA LYS A 146 -19.25 -0.62 12.73
C LYS A 146 -18.29 -0.08 11.67
N ALA A 147 -17.11 0.36 12.11
CA ALA A 147 -16.03 0.86 11.26
C ALA A 147 -14.86 -0.14 11.22
N TYR A 148 -14.25 -0.31 10.05
CA TYR A 148 -13.07 -1.13 9.84
C TYR A 148 -11.92 -0.31 9.26
N VAL A 149 -10.72 -0.48 9.79
CA VAL A 149 -9.49 -0.02 9.13
C VAL A 149 -8.66 -1.27 8.80
N ILE A 150 -8.43 -1.51 7.52
CA ILE A 150 -7.72 -2.69 7.01
C ILE A 150 -6.38 -2.23 6.44
N TRP A 151 -5.29 -2.58 7.11
CA TRP A 151 -3.93 -2.32 6.66
C TRP A 151 -3.42 -3.49 5.81
N ILE A 152 -3.09 -3.22 4.55
CA ILE A 152 -2.36 -4.12 3.67
C ILE A 152 -0.88 -3.71 3.66
N LEU A 153 -0.01 -4.59 4.15
CA LEU A 153 1.44 -4.38 4.19
C LEU A 153 2.11 -5.32 3.18
N PRO A 154 2.25 -4.92 1.89
CA PRO A 154 2.74 -5.79 0.81
C PRO A 154 4.24 -6.09 0.87
N GLN A 155 4.99 -5.33 1.68
CA GLN A 155 6.44 -5.42 1.81
C GLN A 155 6.86 -5.75 3.24
N ALA A 156 6.06 -6.58 3.91
CA ALA A 156 6.36 -7.03 5.26
C ALA A 156 7.62 -7.89 5.31
N ALA A 157 8.27 -7.96 6.48
CA ALA A 157 9.40 -8.85 6.70
C ALA A 157 8.97 -10.32 6.53
N LYS A 158 9.84 -11.18 5.95
CA LYS A 158 9.51 -12.57 5.63
C LYS A 158 8.95 -13.38 6.81
N LYS A 159 9.41 -13.10 8.04
CA LYS A 159 8.91 -13.74 9.28
C LYS A 159 7.44 -13.42 9.63
N ARG A 160 6.83 -12.45 8.96
CA ARG A 160 5.42 -12.04 9.12
C ARG A 160 4.59 -12.35 7.89
N ASP A 161 5.19 -12.98 6.89
CA ASP A 161 4.53 -13.29 5.63
C ASP A 161 3.26 -14.13 5.89
N GLY A 162 2.12 -13.67 5.39
CA GLY A 162 0.83 -14.32 5.56
C GLY A 162 0.13 -14.08 6.91
N HIS A 163 0.75 -13.39 7.86
CA HIS A 163 0.13 -13.11 9.15
C HIS A 163 -1.06 -12.14 8.99
N VAL A 164 -2.13 -12.40 9.74
CA VAL A 164 -3.28 -11.49 9.84
C VAL A 164 -3.57 -11.25 11.31
N ASN A 165 -3.51 -9.98 11.75
CA ASN A 165 -3.87 -9.61 13.11
C ASN A 165 -5.21 -8.89 13.09
N ARG A 166 -6.12 -9.29 13.98
CA ARG A 166 -7.40 -8.63 14.24
C ARG A 166 -7.34 -7.96 15.60
N ILE A 167 -7.67 -6.67 15.65
CA ILE A 167 -7.71 -5.86 16.87
C ILE A 167 -9.13 -5.33 17.00
N ASN A 168 -9.85 -5.83 18.00
CA ASN A 168 -11.25 -5.51 18.24
C ASN A 168 -11.55 -5.30 19.73
N SER A 169 -12.74 -4.79 20.00
CA SER A 169 -13.27 -4.71 21.36
C SER A 169 -13.80 -6.07 21.81
N LYS A 170 -13.41 -6.49 23.01
CA LYS A 170 -13.94 -7.69 23.67
C LYS A 170 -14.45 -7.32 25.05
N LEU A 171 -15.67 -7.76 25.37
CA LEU A 171 -16.20 -7.65 26.72
C LEU A 171 -15.45 -8.63 27.65
N GLU A 172 -14.85 -8.08 28.70
CA GLU A 172 -14.29 -8.84 29.82
C GLU A 172 -15.05 -8.48 31.10
N ASN A 173 -15.64 -9.48 31.75
CA ASN A 173 -16.33 -9.28 33.03
C ASN A 173 -15.29 -9.25 34.16
N VAL A 174 -14.99 -8.06 34.67
CA VAL A 174 -14.10 -7.89 35.86
C VAL A 174 -14.74 -8.48 37.12
N SER A 175 -16.08 -8.43 37.21
CA SER A 175 -16.88 -9.07 38.26
C SER A 175 -18.28 -9.35 37.73
N GLY A 176 -18.91 -10.43 38.22
CA GLY A 176 -20.24 -10.84 37.78
C GLY A 176 -20.24 -11.52 36.40
N SER A 177 -21.42 -11.53 35.76
CA SER A 177 -21.66 -12.29 34.53
C SER A 177 -22.61 -11.57 33.57
N THR A 178 -22.52 -10.25 33.50
CA THR A 178 -23.35 -9.46 32.57
C THR A 178 -23.01 -9.81 31.13
N ILE A 179 -24.05 -9.91 30.29
CA ILE A 179 -23.93 -10.09 28.85
C ILE A 179 -24.47 -8.83 28.19
N GLU A 180 -23.57 -7.97 27.73
CA GLU A 180 -23.94 -6.82 26.90
C GLU A 180 -24.23 -7.29 25.46
N ARG A 181 -25.14 -6.60 24.77
CA ARG A 181 -25.39 -6.87 23.35
C ARG A 181 -24.11 -6.56 22.56
N LEU A 182 -23.68 -7.49 21.71
CA LEU A 182 -22.46 -7.34 20.92
C LEU A 182 -22.46 -6.03 20.12
N GLU A 183 -23.58 -5.72 19.48
CA GLU A 183 -23.78 -4.50 18.67
C GLU A 183 -23.59 -3.20 19.46
N SER A 184 -23.75 -3.21 20.78
CA SER A 184 -23.61 -2.02 21.62
C SER A 184 -22.16 -1.61 21.85
N TYR A 185 -21.20 -2.56 21.80
CA TYR A 185 -19.78 -2.28 22.05
C TYR A 185 -18.85 -2.61 20.86
N ASP A 186 -19.27 -3.48 19.95
CA ASP A 186 -18.51 -3.83 18.73
C ASP A 186 -18.72 -2.77 17.63
N LYS A 187 -18.10 -1.61 17.81
CA LYS A 187 -18.23 -0.45 16.91
C LYS A 187 -17.03 -0.24 16.00
N SER A 188 -15.90 -0.88 16.27
CA SER A 188 -14.67 -0.64 15.51
C SER A 188 -13.73 -1.83 15.53
N GLU A 189 -13.06 -2.09 14.42
CA GLU A 189 -12.09 -3.17 14.30
C GLU A 189 -10.95 -2.79 13.36
N GLN A 190 -9.71 -3.14 13.71
CA GLN A 190 -8.56 -3.03 12.81
C GLN A 190 -8.12 -4.41 12.36
N ILE A 191 -7.72 -4.51 11.09
CA ILE A 191 -7.18 -5.74 10.50
C ILE A 191 -5.82 -5.40 9.88
N MET A 192 -4.78 -6.13 10.25
CA MET A 192 -3.43 -5.98 9.71
C MET A 192 -3.09 -7.21 8.88
N ILE A 193 -2.90 -7.04 7.58
CA ILE A 193 -2.57 -8.13 6.64
C ILE A 193 -1.11 -7.94 6.20
N TYR A 194 -0.24 -8.83 6.64
CA TYR A 194 1.18 -8.80 6.35
C TYR A 194 1.50 -9.75 5.20
N LEU A 195 2.11 -9.22 4.15
CA LEU A 195 2.47 -9.96 2.94
C LEU A 195 3.92 -9.63 2.59
N ASN A 196 4.65 -10.61 2.09
CA ASN A 196 6.01 -10.40 1.63
C ASN A 196 6.05 -10.35 0.09
N LYS A 197 6.69 -9.32 -0.45
CA LYS A 197 6.85 -9.16 -1.90
C LYS A 197 7.61 -10.32 -2.57
N ASP A 198 8.44 -11.04 -1.81
CA ASP A 198 9.26 -12.17 -2.24
C ASP A 198 8.65 -13.52 -1.78
N HIS A 199 7.34 -13.55 -1.55
CA HIS A 199 6.60 -14.80 -1.29
C HIS A 199 6.71 -15.78 -2.47
N ASP A 200 6.98 -17.05 -2.18
CA ASP A 200 6.95 -18.10 -3.19
C ASP A 200 5.49 -18.48 -3.45
N ILE A 201 4.96 -18.13 -4.63
CA ILE A 201 3.57 -18.37 -5.02
C ILE A 201 3.16 -19.85 -5.04
N LYS A 202 4.12 -20.78 -4.96
CA LYS A 202 3.86 -22.22 -4.80
C LYS A 202 3.48 -22.57 -3.36
N ASP A 203 3.95 -21.79 -2.39
CA ASP A 203 3.69 -21.97 -0.96
C ASP A 203 2.39 -21.27 -0.56
N LYS A 204 1.27 -21.87 -0.96
CA LYS A 204 -0.09 -21.33 -0.77
C LYS A 204 -0.36 -20.91 0.69
N TYR A 205 -0.98 -19.75 0.88
CA TYR A 205 -1.40 -19.32 2.22
C TYR A 205 -2.59 -20.14 2.73
N GLU A 206 -2.46 -20.72 3.92
CA GLU A 206 -3.57 -21.45 4.55
C GLU A 206 -4.84 -20.57 4.67
N ASP A 207 -5.98 -21.15 4.30
CA ASP A 207 -7.35 -20.60 4.38
C ASP A 207 -7.64 -19.28 3.63
N SER A 208 -6.65 -18.67 3.00
CA SER A 208 -6.76 -17.29 2.51
C SER A 208 -5.90 -16.98 1.29
N ASP A 209 -5.31 -18.01 0.67
CA ASP A 209 -4.48 -17.88 -0.53
C ASP A 209 -5.20 -17.19 -1.69
N TRP A 210 -6.51 -17.47 -1.85
CA TRP A 210 -7.40 -16.93 -2.86
C TRP A 210 -7.51 -15.40 -2.88
N ILE A 211 -7.03 -14.72 -1.83
CA ILE A 211 -6.90 -13.26 -1.78
C ILE A 211 -5.47 -12.81 -1.45
N LYS A 212 -4.74 -13.51 -0.58
CA LYS A 212 -3.38 -13.10 -0.20
C LYS A 212 -2.38 -13.20 -1.36
N THR A 213 -2.39 -14.28 -2.13
CA THR A 213 -1.51 -14.42 -3.30
C THR A 213 -1.84 -13.39 -4.38
N PRO A 214 -3.11 -13.16 -4.76
CA PRO A 214 -3.48 -12.04 -5.62
C PRO A 214 -3.00 -10.68 -5.12
N LEU A 215 -3.11 -10.38 -3.82
CA LEU A 215 -2.62 -9.12 -3.26
C LEU A 215 -1.10 -8.98 -3.37
N VAL A 216 -0.33 -10.02 -3.05
CA VAL A 216 1.14 -10.04 -3.25
C VAL A 216 1.46 -9.72 -4.71
N ILE A 217 0.79 -10.40 -5.63
CA ILE A 217 1.15 -10.38 -7.05
C ILE A 217 0.68 -9.10 -7.74
N PHE A 218 -0.54 -8.65 -7.50
CA PHE A 218 -1.09 -7.48 -8.19
C PHE A 218 -0.49 -6.17 -7.68
N LEU A 219 -0.20 -6.06 -6.38
CA LEU A 219 0.41 -4.86 -5.79
C LEU A 219 1.93 -4.77 -6.03
N ASN A 220 2.59 -5.87 -6.38
CA ASN A 220 4.02 -5.88 -6.64
C ASN A 220 4.35 -5.45 -8.08
N ASN A 221 5.15 -4.40 -8.25
CA ASN A 221 5.54 -3.84 -9.54
C ASN A 221 6.69 -4.59 -10.24
N THR A 222 7.27 -5.64 -9.65
CA THR A 222 8.38 -6.40 -10.24
C THR A 222 7.93 -7.65 -11.00
N TYR A 223 6.73 -8.17 -10.73
CA TYR A 223 6.19 -9.32 -11.44
C TYR A 223 5.72 -8.93 -12.85
N ASP A 224 6.06 -9.77 -13.82
CA ASP A 224 5.65 -9.60 -15.20
C ASP A 224 4.15 -9.84 -15.40
N LEU A 225 3.63 -9.38 -16.54
CA LEU A 225 2.21 -9.50 -16.86
C LEU A 225 1.75 -10.95 -17.05
N LEU A 226 2.63 -11.88 -17.45
CA LEU A 226 2.25 -13.28 -17.65
C LEU A 226 1.91 -13.95 -16.32
N ILE A 227 2.77 -13.80 -15.31
CA ILE A 227 2.54 -14.32 -13.96
C ILE A 227 1.25 -13.74 -13.38
N LYS A 228 1.03 -12.43 -13.55
CA LYS A 228 -0.21 -11.80 -13.06
C LYS A 228 -1.45 -12.35 -13.76
N LYS A 229 -1.38 -12.63 -15.07
CA LYS A 229 -2.48 -13.25 -15.83
C LYS A 229 -2.73 -14.71 -15.42
N GLU A 230 -1.68 -15.45 -15.08
CA GLU A 230 -1.81 -16.80 -14.53
C GLU A 230 -2.57 -16.78 -13.20
N VAL A 231 -2.18 -15.87 -12.29
CA VAL A 231 -2.88 -15.64 -11.02
C VAL A 231 -4.32 -15.20 -11.25
N MET A 232 -4.57 -14.27 -12.17
CA MET A 232 -5.94 -13.87 -12.52
C MET A 232 -6.79 -15.08 -12.93
N LYS A 233 -6.26 -15.94 -13.82
CA LYS A 233 -6.97 -17.14 -14.27
C LYS A 233 -7.16 -18.15 -13.14
N GLU A 234 -6.14 -18.38 -12.32
CA GLU A 234 -6.16 -19.35 -11.22
C GLU A 234 -7.23 -19.01 -10.18
N TYR A 235 -7.36 -17.73 -9.81
CA TYR A 235 -8.29 -17.28 -8.76
C TYR A 235 -9.58 -16.64 -9.29
N GLY A 236 -9.83 -16.72 -10.60
CA GLY A 236 -11.07 -16.23 -11.22
C GLY A 236 -11.24 -14.71 -11.15
N PHE A 237 -10.22 -13.96 -11.54
CA PHE A 237 -10.32 -12.52 -11.80
C PHE A 237 -10.56 -12.27 -13.29
N GLU A 238 -11.58 -11.50 -13.63
CA GLU A 238 -12.03 -11.31 -15.01
C GLU A 238 -11.86 -9.85 -15.49
N GLU A 239 -11.98 -8.87 -14.60
CA GLU A 239 -12.13 -7.46 -14.98
C GLU A 239 -10.90 -6.60 -14.64
N ILE A 240 -10.06 -7.03 -13.70
CA ILE A 240 -8.94 -6.22 -13.17
C ILE A 240 -7.71 -6.10 -14.09
N GLU A 241 -7.71 -6.73 -15.29
CA GLU A 241 -6.52 -6.83 -16.16
C GLU A 241 -5.92 -5.46 -16.47
N LYS A 242 -6.79 -4.45 -16.67
CA LYS A 242 -6.36 -3.10 -17.04
C LYS A 242 -5.52 -2.44 -15.94
N GLU A 243 -5.90 -2.60 -14.68
CA GLU A 243 -5.21 -2.04 -13.52
C GLU A 243 -3.89 -2.78 -13.29
N VAL A 244 -3.93 -4.11 -13.39
CA VAL A 244 -2.77 -5.00 -13.31
C VAL A 244 -1.73 -4.68 -14.39
N LYS A 245 -2.16 -4.47 -15.63
CA LYS A 245 -1.29 -4.10 -16.76
C LYS A 245 -0.63 -2.73 -16.56
N LYS A 246 -1.35 -1.74 -16.01
CA LYS A 246 -0.75 -0.44 -15.68
C LYS A 246 0.37 -0.59 -14.65
N MET A 247 0.20 -1.47 -13.65
CA MET A 247 1.24 -1.75 -12.65
C MET A 247 2.50 -2.34 -13.30
N CYS A 248 2.36 -3.31 -14.21
CA CYS A 248 3.50 -3.87 -14.96
C CYS A 248 4.20 -2.82 -15.81
N ASN A 249 3.45 -2.04 -16.59
CA ASN A 249 4.02 -1.00 -17.46
C ASN A 249 4.82 0.03 -16.64
N LEU A 250 4.32 0.41 -15.45
CA LEU A 250 5.03 1.31 -14.55
C LEU A 250 6.30 0.64 -14.00
N GLY A 251 6.22 -0.63 -13.60
CA GLY A 251 7.37 -1.42 -13.16
C GLY A 251 8.48 -1.49 -14.20
N GLU A 252 8.14 -1.81 -15.46
CA GLU A 252 9.07 -1.87 -16.58
C GLU A 252 9.73 -0.52 -16.89
N MET A 253 8.95 0.57 -16.82
CA MET A 253 9.46 1.93 -16.97
C MET A 253 10.50 2.26 -15.90
N ILE A 254 10.17 2.01 -14.63
CA ILE A 254 11.08 2.23 -13.49
C ILE A 254 12.34 1.38 -13.63
N ALA A 255 12.21 0.11 -14.02
CA ALA A 255 13.34 -0.78 -14.22
C ALA A 255 14.28 -0.28 -15.33
N ARG A 256 13.73 0.16 -16.46
CA ARG A 256 14.52 0.72 -17.58
C ARG A 256 15.27 1.98 -17.17
N GLU A 257 14.58 2.91 -16.52
CA GLU A 257 15.22 4.13 -16.03
C GLU A 257 16.35 3.84 -15.05
N ASN A 258 16.15 2.88 -14.14
CA ASN A 258 17.18 2.48 -13.18
C ASN A 258 18.38 1.82 -13.84
N ILE A 259 18.17 1.02 -14.89
CA ILE A 259 19.26 0.43 -15.69
C ILE A 259 20.05 1.52 -16.43
N GLU A 260 19.37 2.45 -17.10
CA GLU A 260 20.01 3.57 -17.81
C GLU A 260 20.81 4.46 -16.86
N LYS A 261 20.22 4.80 -15.70
CA LYS A 261 20.89 5.56 -14.63
C LYS A 261 22.11 4.80 -14.09
N GLY A 262 21.95 3.50 -13.79
CA GLY A 262 23.03 2.65 -13.30
C GLY A 262 24.19 2.54 -14.30
N HIS A 263 23.89 2.40 -15.59
CA HIS A 263 24.90 2.36 -16.65
C HIS A 263 25.63 3.70 -16.78
N SER A 264 24.90 4.83 -16.74
CA SER A 264 25.49 6.17 -16.78
C SER A 264 26.42 6.42 -15.59
N MET A 265 25.98 6.11 -14.38
CA MET A 265 26.78 6.22 -13.17
C MET A 265 28.02 5.32 -13.21
N GLY A 266 27.87 4.08 -13.69
CA GLY A 266 28.98 3.15 -13.85
C GLY A 266 30.04 3.64 -14.84
N LEU A 267 29.61 4.23 -15.96
CA LEU A 267 30.51 4.81 -16.96
C LEU A 267 31.28 6.02 -16.39
N GLU A 268 30.57 6.94 -15.73
CA GLU A 268 31.16 8.11 -15.09
C GLU A 268 32.17 7.72 -14.01
N GLN A 269 31.80 6.76 -13.14
CA GLN A 269 32.69 6.24 -12.11
C GLN A 269 33.91 5.51 -12.70
N GLY A 270 33.72 4.74 -13.79
CA GLY A 270 34.80 4.09 -14.52
C GLY A 270 35.81 5.09 -15.10
N GLN A 271 35.31 6.11 -15.80
CA GLN A 271 36.15 7.19 -16.33
C GLN A 271 36.90 7.94 -15.23
N LYS A 272 36.25 8.18 -14.09
CA LYS A 272 36.88 8.81 -12.93
C LYS A 272 38.02 7.96 -12.36
N LEU A 273 37.79 6.66 -12.18
CA LEU A 273 38.82 5.73 -11.69
C LEU A 273 39.99 5.58 -12.66
N GLU A 274 39.72 5.56 -13.96
CA GLU A 274 40.76 5.55 -14.99
C GLU A 274 41.62 6.82 -14.94
N ARG A 275 40.99 7.99 -14.81
CA ARG A 275 41.70 9.28 -14.66
C ARG A 275 42.57 9.31 -13.41
N ILE A 276 42.05 8.86 -12.27
CA ILE A 276 42.83 8.75 -11.02
C ILE A 276 44.04 7.84 -11.23
N THR A 277 43.84 6.71 -11.91
CA THR A 277 44.92 5.75 -12.21
C THR A 277 45.97 6.37 -13.12
N SER A 278 45.56 7.10 -14.15
CA SER A 278 46.44 7.83 -15.06
C SER A 278 47.25 8.91 -14.35
N ILE A 279 46.61 9.72 -13.48
CA ILE A 279 47.29 10.72 -12.64
C ILE A 279 48.35 10.05 -11.75
N LYS A 280 47.98 8.98 -11.02
CA LYS A 280 48.91 8.23 -10.16
C LYS A 280 50.11 7.68 -10.95
N ASN A 281 49.86 7.15 -12.14
CA ASN A 281 50.89 6.63 -13.02
C ASN A 281 51.84 7.72 -13.52
N LEU A 282 51.33 8.89 -13.92
CA LEU A 282 52.14 10.03 -14.34
C LEU A 282 53.00 10.57 -13.19
N MET A 283 52.40 10.80 -12.02
CA MET A 283 53.12 11.26 -10.84
C MET A 283 54.27 10.30 -10.47
N LYS A 284 54.01 8.98 -10.48
CA LYS A 284 55.01 7.97 -10.13
C LYS A 284 56.11 7.80 -11.18
N LYS A 285 55.75 7.67 -12.46
CA LYS A 285 56.71 7.36 -13.53
C LYS A 285 57.54 8.56 -13.96
N MET A 286 56.97 9.77 -13.91
CA MET A 286 57.64 11.00 -14.34
C MET A 286 58.12 11.87 -13.18
N ALA A 287 57.85 11.47 -11.92
CA ALA A 287 58.21 12.23 -10.72
C ALA A 287 57.72 13.70 -10.76
N ILE A 288 56.49 13.92 -11.24
CA ILE A 288 55.87 15.23 -11.36
C ILE A 288 54.78 15.44 -10.28
N PRO A 289 54.55 16.69 -9.83
CA PRO A 289 53.49 16.99 -8.86
C PRO A 289 52.08 16.82 -9.47
N LEU A 290 51.08 16.68 -8.59
CA LEU A 290 49.67 16.44 -8.95
C LEU A 290 49.13 17.46 -9.96
N ASP A 291 49.35 18.76 -9.73
CA ASP A 291 48.89 19.82 -10.64
C ASP A 291 49.45 19.63 -12.06
N LYS A 292 50.75 19.34 -12.18
CA LYS A 292 51.40 19.12 -13.48
C LYS A 292 50.92 17.83 -14.15
N ALA A 293 50.61 16.78 -13.39
CA ALA A 293 50.02 15.56 -13.92
C ALA A 293 48.60 15.78 -14.47
N MET A 294 47.79 16.60 -13.79
CA MET A 294 46.45 16.97 -14.27
C MET A 294 46.50 17.91 -15.48
N ASP A 295 47.47 18.82 -15.55
CA ASP A 295 47.70 19.67 -16.71
C ASP A 295 48.10 18.86 -17.95
N LEU A 296 48.97 17.85 -17.80
CA LEU A 296 49.38 16.97 -18.90
C LEU A 296 48.24 16.08 -19.43
N LEU A 297 47.20 15.86 -18.63
CA LEU A 297 45.99 15.15 -19.04
C LEU A 297 44.91 16.09 -19.59
N ASP A 298 45.23 17.38 -19.78
CA ASP A 298 44.33 18.42 -20.27
C ASP A 298 42.99 18.48 -19.51
N LEU A 299 43.01 18.22 -18.20
CA LEU A 299 41.80 18.25 -17.39
C LEU A 299 41.24 19.67 -17.29
N SER A 300 39.92 19.79 -17.39
CA SER A 300 39.20 21.04 -17.18
C SER A 300 39.29 21.50 -15.71
N SER A 301 38.96 22.77 -15.45
CA SER A 301 38.97 23.34 -14.10
C SER A 301 38.08 22.58 -13.11
N ILE A 302 36.92 22.08 -13.57
CA ILE A 302 35.98 21.32 -12.76
C ILE A 302 36.57 19.96 -12.40
N GLU A 303 37.12 19.25 -13.39
CA GLU A 303 37.75 17.94 -13.18
C GLU A 303 38.97 18.04 -12.25
N LYS A 304 39.77 19.10 -12.38
CA LYS A 304 40.90 19.38 -11.47
C LYS A 304 40.44 19.57 -10.04
N GLU A 305 39.36 20.30 -9.80
CA GLU A 305 38.83 20.51 -8.45
C GLU A 305 38.33 19.20 -7.83
N GLU A 306 37.61 18.38 -8.60
CA GLU A 306 37.17 17.06 -8.16
C GLU A 306 38.34 16.12 -7.84
N MET A 307 39.37 16.10 -8.69
CA MET A 307 40.57 15.28 -8.47
C MET A 307 41.32 15.76 -7.22
N LYS A 308 41.48 17.08 -7.02
CA LYS A 308 42.12 17.63 -5.81
C LYS A 308 41.43 17.17 -4.54
N LYS A 309 40.09 17.19 -4.50
CA LYS A 309 39.32 16.67 -3.35
C LYS A 309 39.62 15.19 -3.08
N HIS A 310 39.72 14.37 -4.14
CA HIS A 310 40.03 12.93 -4.01
C HIS A 310 41.46 12.64 -3.52
N PHE A 311 42.45 13.44 -3.90
CA PHE A 311 43.85 13.23 -3.50
C PHE A 311 44.24 13.94 -2.19
N GLN A 312 43.35 14.78 -1.64
CA GLN A 312 43.52 15.46 -0.35
C GLN A 312 42.84 14.73 0.82
N SER A 313 41.96 13.76 0.54
CA SER A 313 41.37 12.83 1.52
C SER A 313 42.28 11.65 1.80
#